data_AF-A0AA44EHV7-F1
#
_entry.id   AF-A0AA44EHV7-F1
#
_cell.length_a   1.000
_cell.length_b   1.000
_cell.length_c   1.000
_cell.angle_alpha   90.00
_cell.angle_beta   90.00
_cell.angle_gamma   90.00
#
_symmetry.space_group_name_H-M   'P 1'
#
loop_
_entity.id
_entity.type
_entity.pdbx_description
1 polymer ?
#
loop_
_entity_poly.entity_id
_entity_poly.type
_entity_poly.pdbx_seq_one_letter_code
_entity_poly.pdbx_strand_id
1 'polypeptide(L)' 'MSNEVVSLLAIRKVLNEFCEDNRLPIGCAMAVDAARYLIGIASTGEVGRLTLRLSLDQWMKERLAAAA' A
#
# COMPACT_ATOMS: atom_id res chain seq x y z
N MET A 1 0.70 14.63 -18.79
CA MET A 1 0.81 14.27 -17.37
C MET A 1 2.12 13.55 -17.22
N SER A 2 3.07 14.11 -16.47
CA SER A 2 4.34 13.44 -16.19
C SER A 2 4.03 12.19 -15.40
N ASN A 3 4.37 11.02 -15.94
CA ASN A 3 4.28 9.79 -15.17
C ASN A 3 5.37 9.85 -14.10
N GLU A 4 4.97 10.15 -12.88
CA GLU A 4 5.89 10.13 -11.75
C GLU A 4 6.16 8.67 -11.39
N VAL A 5 7.36 8.19 -11.72
CA VAL A 5 7.88 6.94 -11.18
C VAL A 5 7.80 7.04 -9.66
N VAL A 6 7.04 6.15 -9.03
CA VAL A 6 6.95 6.12 -7.57
C VAL A 6 8.31 5.78 -6.98
N SER A 7 8.78 6.66 -6.09
CA SER A 7 9.98 6.40 -5.30
C SER A 7 9.66 5.50 -4.11
N LEU A 8 10.67 4.80 -3.59
CA LEU A 8 10.56 4.06 -2.33
C LEU A 8 10.09 4.94 -1.15
N LEU A 9 10.42 6.24 -1.18
CA LEU A 9 9.93 7.22 -0.22
C LEU A 9 8.41 7.43 -0.32
N ALA A 10 7.85 7.46 -1.54
CA ALA A 10 6.41 7.55 -1.73
C ALA A 10 5.70 6.28 -1.23
N ILE A 11 6.26 5.10 -1.52
CA ILE A 11 5.75 3.82 -0.97
C ILE A 11 5.72 3.86 0.56
N ARG A 12 6.82 4.29 1.19
CA ARG A 12 6.91 4.38 2.66
C ARG A 12 5.85 5.33 3.24
N LYS A 13 5.61 6.48 2.60
CA LYS A 13 4.57 7.43 3.04
C LYS A 13 3.18 6.80 2.99
N VAL A 14 2.84 6.15 1.87
CA VAL A 14 1.55 5.45 1.71
C VAL A 14 1.38 4.35 2.75
N LEU A 15 2.42 3.56 3.01
CA LEU A 15 2.40 2.50 4.02
C LEU A 15 2.16 3.06 5.43
N ASN A 16 2.84 4.16 5.80
CA ASN A 16 2.68 4.78 7.10
C ASN A 16 1.24 5.30 7.30
N GLU A 17 0.71 6.01 6.30
CA GLU A 17 -0.67 6.52 6.31
C GLU A 17 -1.68 5.37 6.46
N PHE A 18 -1.50 4.30 5.69
CA PHE A 18 -2.32 3.09 5.83
C PHE A 18 -2.26 2.47 7.22
N CYS A 19 -1.08 2.36 7.82
CA CYS A 19 -0.93 1.80 9.15
C CYS A 19 -1.58 2.69 10.21
N GLU A 20 -1.44 4.00 10.09
CA GLU A 20 -2.05 4.98 10.99
C GLU A 20 -3.58 4.92 10.92
N ASP A 21 -4.14 4.98 9.71
CA ASP A 21 -5.60 4.94 9.47
C ASP A 21 -6.24 3.66 10.02
N ASN A 22 -5.52 2.53 9.95
CA ASN A 22 -6.00 1.23 10.38
C ASN A 22 -5.52 0.83 11.79
N ARG A 23 -4.84 1.73 12.52
CA ARG A 23 -4.25 1.47 13.85
C ARG A 23 -3.39 0.22 13.90
N LEU A 24 -2.63 -0.03 12.85
CA LEU A 24 -1.74 -1.17 12.72
C LEU A 24 -0.34 -0.83 13.25
N PRO A 25 0.23 -1.63 14.17
CA PRO A 25 1.65 -1.54 14.49
C PRO A 25 2.49 -1.83 13.24
N ILE A 26 3.51 -1.02 12.96
CA ILE A 26 4.36 -1.15 11.76
C ILE A 26 5.00 -2.55 11.63
N GLY A 27 5.24 -3.24 12.75
CA GLY A 27 5.82 -4.58 12.78
C GLY A 27 4.81 -5.74 12.68
N CYS A 28 3.51 -5.47 12.59
CA CYS A 28 2.51 -6.53 12.54
C CYS A 28 2.47 -7.22 11.16
N ALA A 29 1.98 -8.46 11.12
CA ALA A 29 1.93 -9.25 9.88
C ALA A 29 1.17 -8.52 8.76
N MET A 30 0.07 -7.82 9.09
CA MET A 30 -0.71 -7.05 8.12
C MET A 30 0.10 -5.89 7.51
N ALA A 31 0.88 -5.16 8.31
CA ALA A 31 1.72 -4.07 7.83
C ALA A 31 2.85 -4.59 6.93
N VAL A 32 3.43 -5.74 7.26
CA VAL A 32 4.45 -6.40 6.42
C VAL A 32 3.85 -6.86 5.08
N ASP A 33 2.67 -7.46 5.10
CA ASP A 33 1.97 -7.87 3.88
C ASP A 33 1.57 -6.68 3.01
N ALA A 34 1.10 -5.58 3.61
CA ALA A 34 0.82 -4.33 2.92
C ALA A 34 2.08 -3.75 2.24
N ALA A 35 3.22 -3.79 2.93
CA ALA A 35 4.49 -3.35 2.36
C ALA A 35 4.90 -4.19 1.14
N ARG A 36 4.76 -5.51 1.23
CA ARG A 36 5.04 -6.43 0.10
C ARG A 36 4.12 -6.16 -1.08
N TYR A 37 2.83 -5.95 -0.82
CA TYR A 37 1.85 -5.63 -1.84
C TYR A 37 2.18 -4.32 -2.58
N LEU A 38 2.51 -3.25 -1.85
CA LEU A 38 2.90 -1.97 -2.44
C LEU A 38 4.16 -2.05 -3.28
N ILE A 39 5.18 -2.80 -2.82
CA ILE A 39 6.41 -3.04 -3.60
C ILE A 39 6.07 -3.80 -4.88
N GLY A 40 5.23 -4.84 -4.80
CA GLY A 40 4.76 -5.60 -5.94
C GLY A 40 4.11 -4.72 -7.00
N ILE A 41 3.20 -3.82 -6.61
CA ILE A 41 2.56 -2.87 -7.54
C ILE A 41 3.57 -1.89 -8.13
N ALA A 42 4.42 -1.28 -7.30
CA ALA A 42 5.39 -0.32 -7.79
C ALA A 42 6.41 -0.94 -8.76
N SER A 43 6.59 -2.27 -8.71
CA SER A 43 7.46 -3.02 -9.60
C SER A 43 6.87 -3.23 -11.01
N THR A 44 5.55 -3.05 -11.21
CA THR A 44 4.89 -3.32 -12.49
C THR A 44 4.90 -2.14 -13.46
N GLY A 45 5.35 -0.96 -13.05
CA GLY A 45 5.51 0.20 -13.92
C GLY A 45 5.23 1.53 -13.23
N GLU A 46 4.88 2.54 -14.03
CA GLU A 46 4.62 3.90 -13.54
C GLU A 46 3.26 3.97 -12.85
N VAL A 47 3.26 3.85 -11.52
CA VAL A 47 2.08 3.94 -10.67
C VAL A 47 2.18 5.18 -9.80
N GLY A 48 1.18 6.06 -9.81
CA GLY A 48 1.15 7.26 -8.96
C GLY A 48 0.79 6.94 -7.50
N ARG A 49 1.11 7.86 -6.57
CA ARG A 49 0.81 7.73 -5.13
C ARG A 49 -0.68 7.45 -4.85
N LEU A 50 -1.57 8.14 -5.56
CA LEU A 50 -3.02 7.96 -5.40
C LEU A 50 -3.45 6.54 -5.77
N THR A 51 -2.94 6.01 -6.88
CA THR A 51 -3.22 4.65 -7.33
C THR A 51 -2.74 3.62 -6.31
N LEU A 52 -1.55 3.81 -5.72
CA LEU A 52 -1.06 2.92 -4.66
C LEU A 52 -1.97 2.90 -3.44
N ARG A 53 -2.45 4.06 -2.98
CA ARG A 53 -3.37 4.13 -1.83
C ARG A 53 -4.67 3.41 -2.13
N LEU A 54 -5.28 3.68 -3.29
CA LEU A 54 -6.53 3.06 -3.71
C LEU A 54 -6.41 1.54 -3.86
N SER A 55 -5.34 1.05 -4.48
CA SER A 55 -5.08 -0.38 -4.60
C SER A 55 -4.90 -1.03 -3.23
N LEU A 56 -4.20 -0.38 -2.31
CA LEU A 56 -3.98 -0.90 -0.96
C LEU A 56 -5.28 -0.98 -0.14
N ASP A 57 -6.14 0.03 -0.24
CA ASP A 57 -7.44 0.03 0.43
C ASP A 57 -8.35 -1.07 -0.12
N GLN A 58 -8.34 -1.28 -1.44
CA GLN A 58 -9.08 -2.37 -2.07
C GLN A 58 -8.57 -3.74 -1.62
N TRP A 59 -7.25 -3.94 -1.63
CA TRP A 59 -6.61 -5.16 -1.13
C TRP A 59 -6.99 -5.47 0.31
N MET A 60 -7.01 -4.46 1.20
CA MET A 60 -7.39 -4.66 2.59
C MET A 60 -8.86 -5.11 2.71
N LYS A 61 -9.77 -4.48 1.97
CA LYS A 61 -11.19 -4.86 1.96
C LYS A 61 -11.39 -6.31 1.55
N GLU A 62 -10.68 -6.77 0.51
CA GLU A 62 -10.74 -8.16 0.04
C GLU A 62 -10.24 -9.13 1.11
N ARG A 63 -9.16 -8.79 1.82
CA ARG A 63 -8.64 -9.62 2.91
C ARG A 63 -9.57 -9.71 4.10
N LEU A 64 -10.21 -8.61 4.49
CA LEU A 64 -11.18 -8.59 5.58
C LEU A 64 -12.44 -9.39 5.20
N ALA A 65 -12.92 -9.25 3.96
CA ALA A 65 -14.06 -10.01 3.46
C ALA A 65 -13.78 -11.52 3.40
N ALA A 66 -12.55 -11.92 3.05
CA ALA A 66 -12.15 -13.34 3.04
C ALA A 66 -11.94 -13.94 4.45
N ALA A 67 -11.83 -13.10 5.48
CA ALA A 67 -11.63 -13.52 6.87
C ALA A 67 -12.92 -13.54 7.70
N ALA A 68 -14.03 -13.04 7.15
CA ALA A 68 -15.36 -13.03 7.76
C ALA A 68 -16.18 -14.26 7.35
#